data_AF-A0A6P8VR55-F1
#
_entry.id   AF-A0A6P8VR55-F1
#
_cell.length_a   1.000
_cell.length_b   1.000
_cell.length_c   1.000
_cell.angle_alpha   90.00
_cell.angle_beta   90.00
_cell.angle_gamma   90.00
#
_symmetry.space_group_name_H-M   'P 1'
#
loop_
_entity.id
_entity.type
_entity.pdbx_description
1 polymer ?
#
loop_
_entity_poly.entity_id
_entity_poly.type
_entity_poly.pdbx_seq_one_letter_code
_entity_poly.pdbx_strand_id
1 'polypeptide(L)'
;MRVINMGPDPSLAYRPNLKTNETKEKEGYRNFESGDLIDCVFNTYKLMHTHQTVDFVNQMNSVWTGCSHTKLGMMDAIMSLDQLVDESDPDVDFPNSYHAFQTAEGIRQAHPDNDWFHLVGLIHDVGKTMALWDVPQWAVVGDTFPVGCQYQNSIVFRDNSFMDNPDEKNSRYNTEFGIYEPNCGLDKVHMSWGHDEYLYRVLRFNNCSIPEEGSYMIRFHSFYPWHSHGDYMHLCNEKDLRLLPWVQEFNKFDLYTKTTELPDVDKLKPYYQSLIDKYCPGILKW
;
A
#
# COMPACT_ATOMS: atom_id res chain seq x y z
N MET A 1 27.73 -7.28 16.86
CA MET A 1 27.15 -6.79 15.61
C MET A 1 27.25 -7.89 14.56
N ARG A 2 26.15 -8.59 14.27
CA ARG A 2 26.09 -9.45 13.09
C ARG A 2 25.68 -8.56 11.93
N VAL A 3 26.60 -8.33 10.99
CA VAL A 3 26.27 -7.75 9.70
C VAL A 3 25.43 -8.80 8.99
N ILE A 4 24.10 -8.62 9.00
CA ILE A 4 23.22 -9.39 8.13
C ILE A 4 23.50 -8.83 6.74
N ASN A 5 24.23 -9.62 5.94
CA ASN A 5 24.48 -9.31 4.54
C ASN A 5 23.12 -9.46 3.83
N MET A 6 22.34 -8.39 3.77
CA MET A 6 21.08 -8.37 3.02
C MET A 6 21.46 -8.47 1.54
N GLY A 7 21.16 -9.63 0.94
CA GLY A 7 21.25 -9.81 -0.50
C GLY A 7 20.33 -8.83 -1.23
N PRO A 8 20.39 -8.80 -2.58
CA PRO A 8 19.48 -7.98 -3.38
C PRO A 8 18.02 -8.22 -2.97
N ASP A 9 17.20 -7.16 -2.94
CA ASP A 9 15.76 -7.20 -2.63
C ASP A 9 15.10 -8.48 -3.22
N PRO A 10 14.41 -9.30 -2.42
CA PRO A 10 13.73 -10.51 -2.89
C PRO A 10 12.74 -10.25 -4.03
N SER A 11 12.24 -9.01 -4.16
CA SER A 11 11.37 -8.58 -5.26
C SER A 11 12.02 -8.73 -6.64
N LEU A 12 13.35 -8.72 -6.69
CA LEU A 12 14.14 -8.69 -7.93
C LEU A 12 14.18 -10.04 -8.68
N ALA A 13 13.60 -11.10 -8.11
CA ALA A 13 13.62 -12.47 -8.65
C ALA A 13 12.38 -12.84 -9.50
N TYR A 14 11.22 -12.19 -9.32
CA TYR A 14 9.98 -12.53 -10.02
C TYR A 14 9.82 -11.70 -11.32
N ARG A 15 9.58 -12.37 -12.45
CA ARG A 15 9.70 -11.79 -13.81
C ARG A 15 8.72 -12.41 -14.82
N PRO A 16 7.41 -12.13 -14.74
CA PRO A 16 6.46 -12.65 -15.73
C PRO A 16 6.57 -11.94 -17.08
N ASN A 17 6.90 -10.64 -17.10
CA ASN A 17 6.78 -9.78 -18.29
C ASN A 17 8.06 -9.68 -19.16
N LEU A 18 9.20 -10.22 -18.71
CA LEU A 18 10.48 -10.17 -19.46
C LEU A 18 10.57 -11.11 -20.67
N LYS A 19 9.49 -11.84 -21.01
CA LYS A 19 9.46 -12.77 -22.15
C LYS A 19 8.93 -12.16 -23.45
N THR A 20 8.40 -10.94 -23.42
CA THR A 20 7.90 -10.21 -24.59
C THR A 20 8.69 -8.92 -24.78
N ASN A 21 9.24 -8.72 -25.99
CA ASN A 21 10.32 -7.77 -26.31
C ASN A 21 9.95 -6.26 -26.26
N GLU A 22 8.94 -5.83 -25.50
CA GLU A 22 8.47 -4.43 -25.47
C GLU A 22 8.10 -3.88 -24.07
N THR A 23 8.61 -4.46 -22.97
CA THR A 23 8.28 -3.99 -21.61
C THR A 23 9.44 -3.27 -20.91
N LYS A 24 9.10 -2.25 -20.07
CA LYS A 24 10.00 -1.42 -19.25
C LYS A 24 11.08 -2.30 -18.60
N GLU A 25 12.36 -2.03 -18.86
CA GLU A 25 13.46 -2.67 -18.13
C GLU A 25 13.35 -2.34 -16.64
N LYS A 26 13.85 -3.23 -15.77
CA LYS A 26 13.76 -3.15 -14.30
C LYS A 26 14.16 -1.77 -13.72
N GLU A 27 15.11 -1.08 -14.34
CA GLU A 27 15.57 0.26 -13.93
C GLU A 27 14.51 1.35 -14.13
N GLY A 28 13.44 1.08 -14.89
CA GLY A 28 12.37 2.02 -15.18
C GLY A 28 11.17 1.96 -14.24
N TYR A 29 11.09 0.99 -13.32
CA TYR A 29 10.02 0.94 -12.30
C TYR A 29 10.40 1.75 -11.06
N ARG A 30 9.41 2.42 -10.45
CA ARG A 30 9.60 3.30 -9.28
C ARG A 30 10.72 4.31 -9.45
N ASN A 31 10.84 4.89 -10.65
CA ASN A 31 11.82 5.92 -10.92
C ASN A 31 11.35 7.27 -10.37
N PHE A 32 11.99 7.72 -9.30
CA PHE A 32 11.72 9.01 -8.65
C PHE A 32 12.73 10.10 -9.03
N GLU A 33 13.56 9.89 -10.04
CA GLU A 33 14.54 10.87 -10.52
C GLU A 33 14.11 11.54 -11.83
N SER A 34 13.34 10.84 -12.66
CA SER A 34 12.93 11.30 -13.99
C SER A 34 11.68 10.57 -14.48
N GLY A 35 10.94 11.18 -15.42
CA GLY A 35 9.73 10.62 -16.02
C GLY A 35 8.66 11.67 -16.22
N ASP A 36 7.67 11.39 -17.08
CA ASP A 36 6.62 12.35 -17.41
C ASP A 36 5.70 12.67 -16.23
N LEU A 37 5.58 11.74 -15.27
CA LEU A 37 4.73 11.87 -14.08
C LEU A 37 5.45 12.47 -12.86
N ILE A 38 6.76 12.73 -12.96
CA ILE A 38 7.59 12.99 -11.77
C ILE A 38 7.16 14.23 -10.99
N ASP A 39 6.73 15.29 -11.68
CA ASP A 39 6.27 16.53 -11.03
C ASP A 39 4.99 16.30 -10.24
N CYS A 40 4.06 15.50 -10.77
CA CYS A 40 2.83 15.13 -10.09
C CYS A 40 3.14 14.31 -8.84
N VAL A 41 3.93 13.25 -9.01
CA VAL A 41 4.36 12.34 -7.93
C VAL A 41 5.09 13.10 -6.82
N PHE A 42 6.04 13.96 -7.18
CA PHE A 42 6.77 14.78 -6.21
C PHE A 42 5.84 15.72 -5.45
N ASN A 43 4.88 16.38 -6.11
CA ASN A 43 3.93 17.26 -5.43
C ASN A 43 3.02 16.49 -4.47
N THR A 44 2.54 15.30 -4.85
CA THR A 44 1.74 14.43 -4.00
C THR A 44 2.50 14.05 -2.73
N TYR A 45 3.74 13.54 -2.87
CA TYR A 45 4.59 13.20 -1.73
C TYR A 45 4.99 14.41 -0.90
N LYS A 46 5.27 15.57 -1.51
CA LYS A 46 5.58 16.79 -0.77
C LYS A 46 4.42 17.25 0.11
N LEU A 47 3.19 17.21 -0.40
CA LEU A 47 1.98 17.51 0.38
C LEU A 47 1.78 16.47 1.49
N MET A 48 1.95 15.18 1.17
CA MET A 48 1.86 14.09 2.13
C MET A 48 2.84 14.31 3.29
N HIS A 49 4.12 14.50 2.99
CA HIS A 49 5.18 14.70 3.96
C HIS A 49 5.03 15.98 4.76
N THR A 50 4.37 17.00 4.22
CA THR A 50 4.08 18.25 4.95
C THR A 50 2.94 18.09 5.96
N HIS A 51 1.91 17.30 5.64
CA HIS A 51 0.64 17.31 6.36
C HIS A 51 0.34 16.04 7.18
N GLN A 52 0.98 14.92 6.89
CA GLN A 52 0.88 13.69 7.68
C GLN A 52 1.62 13.84 9.01
N THR A 53 0.89 14.36 9.99
CA THR A 53 1.32 14.56 11.38
C THR A 53 0.63 13.55 12.29
N VAL A 54 1.12 13.39 13.52
CA VAL A 54 0.46 12.59 14.56
C VAL A 54 -0.98 13.04 14.77
N ASP A 55 -1.23 14.36 14.83
CA ASP A 55 -2.56 14.92 15.03
C ASP A 55 -3.49 14.63 13.85
N PHE A 56 -3.00 14.81 12.62
CA PHE A 56 -3.76 14.49 11.41
C PHE A 56 -4.14 13.00 11.36
N VAL A 57 -3.18 12.10 11.58
CA VAL A 57 -3.42 10.66 11.56
C VAL A 57 -4.42 10.24 12.64
N ASN A 58 -4.35 10.82 13.83
CA ASN A 58 -5.32 10.56 14.90
C ASN A 58 -6.73 11.04 14.52
N GLN A 59 -6.84 12.22 13.90
CA GLN A 59 -8.11 12.74 13.38
C GLN A 59 -8.69 11.81 12.32
N MET A 60 -7.90 11.39 11.34
CA MET A 60 -8.37 10.50 10.27
C MET A 60 -8.81 9.15 10.82
N ASN A 61 -8.05 8.56 11.74
CA ASN A 61 -8.46 7.34 12.44
C ASN A 61 -9.82 7.53 13.15
N SER A 62 -10.02 8.64 13.85
CA SER A 62 -11.29 8.90 14.53
C SER A 62 -12.48 9.05 13.57
N VAL A 63 -12.26 9.58 12.37
CA VAL A 63 -13.33 9.83 11.38
C VAL A 63 -13.68 8.55 10.62
N TRP A 64 -12.68 7.79 10.20
CA TRP A 64 -12.86 6.73 9.19
C TRP A 64 -12.99 5.32 9.78
N THR A 65 -12.52 5.07 11.00
CA THR A 65 -12.58 3.71 11.59
C THR A 65 -14.01 3.23 11.92
N GLY A 66 -14.98 4.15 11.97
CA GLY A 66 -16.39 3.82 12.18
C GLY A 66 -17.10 3.20 10.97
N CYS A 67 -16.47 3.20 9.80
CA CYS A 67 -17.02 2.67 8.54
C CYS A 67 -18.47 3.15 8.27
N SER A 68 -18.70 4.45 8.40
CA SER A 68 -20.02 5.08 8.33
C SER A 68 -20.24 5.95 7.09
N HIS A 69 -19.29 5.97 6.17
CA HIS A 69 -19.32 6.82 4.99
C HIS A 69 -20.34 6.32 3.96
N THR A 70 -20.29 5.03 3.61
CA THR A 70 -21.23 4.44 2.65
C THR A 70 -21.44 2.94 2.84
N LYS A 71 -22.31 2.36 2.01
CA LYS A 71 -22.58 0.92 1.94
C LYS A 71 -22.50 0.46 0.50
N LEU A 72 -21.57 -0.43 0.21
CA LEU A 72 -21.24 -0.83 -1.16
C LEU A 72 -20.73 -2.28 -1.17
N GLY A 73 -20.98 -3.01 -2.26
CA GLY A 73 -20.35 -4.32 -2.47
C GLY A 73 -18.86 -4.16 -2.79
N MET A 74 -18.03 -5.16 -2.46
CA MET A 74 -16.58 -5.10 -2.76
C MET A 74 -16.30 -4.90 -4.25
N MET A 75 -17.01 -5.62 -5.14
CA MET A 75 -16.83 -5.46 -6.59
C MET A 75 -17.25 -4.07 -7.08
N ASP A 76 -18.32 -3.50 -6.54
CA ASP A 76 -18.72 -2.13 -6.87
C ASP A 76 -17.67 -1.11 -6.41
N ALA A 77 -17.03 -1.34 -5.26
CA ALA A 77 -15.93 -0.51 -4.75
C ALA A 77 -14.69 -0.60 -5.66
N ILE A 78 -14.30 -1.82 -6.06
CA ILE A 78 -13.22 -2.03 -7.04
C ILE A 78 -13.53 -1.29 -8.35
N MET A 79 -14.77 -1.37 -8.83
CA MET A 79 -15.15 -0.76 -10.11
C MET A 79 -15.32 0.76 -10.02
N SER A 80 -15.58 1.31 -8.84
CA SER A 80 -15.55 2.75 -8.66
C SER A 80 -14.15 3.35 -8.93
N LEU A 81 -13.08 2.56 -8.76
CA LEU A 81 -11.71 2.95 -9.09
C LEU A 81 -11.45 3.11 -10.61
N ASP A 82 -12.42 2.80 -11.48
CA ASP A 82 -12.39 3.20 -12.90
C ASP A 82 -12.26 4.73 -13.06
N GLN A 83 -12.63 5.49 -12.02
CA GLN A 83 -12.60 6.95 -11.98
C GLN A 83 -11.32 7.53 -11.33
N LEU A 84 -10.38 6.68 -10.90
CA LEU A 84 -9.20 7.11 -10.17
C LEU A 84 -7.91 6.74 -10.90
N VAL A 85 -7.05 7.73 -11.10
CA VAL A 85 -5.64 7.55 -11.42
C VAL A 85 -4.82 7.96 -10.19
N ASP A 86 -3.83 7.15 -9.83
CA ASP A 86 -2.97 7.35 -8.67
C ASP A 86 -1.89 8.41 -8.97
N GLU A 87 -1.98 9.57 -8.31
CA GLU A 87 -1.04 10.68 -8.49
C GLU A 87 0.33 10.46 -7.83
N SER A 88 0.52 9.36 -7.10
CA SER A 88 1.78 8.99 -6.44
C SER A 88 2.56 7.89 -7.18
N ASP A 89 1.93 7.26 -8.17
CA ASP A 89 2.52 6.16 -8.93
C ASP A 89 3.31 6.69 -10.14
N PRO A 90 4.64 6.49 -10.21
CA PRO A 90 5.44 6.92 -11.36
C PRO A 90 5.33 5.96 -12.57
N ASP A 91 4.67 4.80 -12.42
CA ASP A 91 4.71 3.72 -13.40
C ASP A 91 3.49 3.62 -14.30
N VAL A 92 2.32 4.09 -13.85
CA VAL A 92 1.05 3.94 -14.58
C VAL A 92 0.21 5.22 -14.54
N ASP A 93 -0.54 5.45 -15.62
CA ASP A 93 -1.48 6.58 -15.79
C ASP A 93 -2.82 6.07 -16.35
N PHE A 94 -3.29 4.93 -15.84
CA PHE A 94 -4.57 4.32 -16.21
C PHE A 94 -5.40 4.03 -14.96
N PRO A 95 -6.72 3.77 -15.09
CA PRO A 95 -7.58 3.58 -13.93
C PRO A 95 -7.12 2.46 -12.98
N ASN A 96 -7.10 2.75 -11.69
CA ASN A 96 -6.53 1.86 -10.67
C ASN A 96 -7.31 0.53 -10.54
N SER A 97 -8.54 0.44 -11.04
CA SER A 97 -9.29 -0.81 -11.14
C SER A 97 -8.58 -1.86 -12.01
N TYR A 98 -7.91 -1.46 -13.09
CA TYR A 98 -7.17 -2.40 -13.94
C TYR A 98 -5.95 -2.96 -13.21
N HIS A 99 -5.26 -2.12 -12.44
CA HIS A 99 -4.13 -2.53 -11.60
C HIS A 99 -4.53 -3.60 -10.58
N ALA A 100 -5.71 -3.46 -9.96
CA ALA A 100 -6.27 -4.48 -9.09
C ALA A 100 -6.40 -5.86 -9.78
N PHE A 101 -6.93 -5.91 -11.01
CA PHE A 101 -7.03 -7.17 -11.76
C PHE A 101 -5.67 -7.69 -12.24
N GLN A 102 -4.73 -6.82 -12.63
CA GLN A 102 -3.37 -7.22 -13.02
C GLN A 102 -2.63 -7.88 -11.86
N THR A 103 -2.65 -7.25 -10.69
CA THR A 103 -2.04 -7.79 -9.46
C THR A 103 -2.66 -9.13 -9.12
N ALA A 104 -4.00 -9.21 -9.11
CA ALA A 104 -4.73 -10.43 -8.77
C ALA A 104 -4.42 -11.59 -9.73
N GLU A 105 -4.31 -11.33 -11.03
CA GLU A 105 -3.99 -12.36 -12.04
C GLU A 105 -2.52 -12.80 -11.95
N GLY A 106 -1.59 -11.88 -11.68
CA GLY A 106 -0.19 -12.21 -11.45
C GLY A 106 -0.02 -13.16 -10.26
N ILE A 107 -0.69 -12.85 -9.14
CA ILE A 107 -0.69 -13.73 -7.97
C ILE A 107 -1.34 -15.08 -8.32
N ARG A 108 -2.49 -15.07 -9.01
CA ARG A 108 -3.21 -16.31 -9.39
C ARG A 108 -2.37 -17.25 -10.24
N GLN A 109 -1.54 -16.71 -11.13
CA GLN A 109 -0.64 -17.51 -11.96
C GLN A 109 0.50 -18.14 -11.15
N ALA A 110 1.06 -17.40 -10.19
CA ALA A 110 2.20 -17.86 -9.40
C ALA A 110 1.82 -18.73 -8.20
N HIS A 111 0.64 -18.51 -7.62
CA HIS A 111 0.16 -19.13 -6.38
C HIS A 111 -1.22 -19.78 -6.55
N PRO A 112 -1.44 -20.66 -7.55
CA PRO A 112 -2.78 -21.11 -7.96
C PRO A 112 -3.62 -21.78 -6.85
N ASP A 113 -2.96 -22.32 -5.82
CA ASP A 113 -3.61 -22.99 -4.69
C ASP A 113 -4.03 -22.04 -3.54
N ASN A 114 -3.65 -20.76 -3.60
CA ASN A 114 -3.88 -19.76 -2.54
C ASN A 114 -4.94 -18.74 -2.96
N ASP A 115 -6.19 -19.17 -3.07
CA ASP A 115 -7.30 -18.34 -3.56
C ASP A 115 -7.54 -17.04 -2.77
N TRP A 116 -7.37 -17.06 -1.45
CA TRP A 116 -7.38 -15.85 -0.62
C TRP A 116 -6.31 -14.83 -1.03
N PHE A 117 -5.16 -15.28 -1.53
CA PHE A 117 -4.06 -14.39 -1.93
C PHE A 117 -4.38 -13.71 -3.28
N HIS A 118 -5.12 -14.39 -4.16
CA HIS A 118 -5.63 -13.78 -5.39
C HIS A 118 -6.61 -12.64 -5.05
N LEU A 119 -7.49 -12.87 -4.06
CA LEU A 119 -8.40 -11.84 -3.58
C LEU A 119 -7.64 -10.66 -2.96
N VAL A 120 -6.60 -10.91 -2.16
CA VAL A 120 -5.74 -9.83 -1.62
C VAL A 120 -5.18 -8.97 -2.75
N GLY A 121 -4.69 -9.59 -3.84
CA GLY A 121 -4.30 -8.89 -5.06
C GLY A 121 -5.37 -8.00 -5.63
N LEU A 122 -6.62 -8.46 -5.66
CA LEU A 122 -7.72 -7.69 -6.21
C LEU A 122 -8.10 -6.50 -5.31
N ILE A 123 -8.04 -6.67 -3.99
CA ILE A 123 -8.66 -5.70 -3.09
C ILE A 123 -7.68 -4.72 -2.45
N HIS A 124 -6.36 -4.97 -2.49
CA HIS A 124 -5.35 -4.23 -1.71
C HIS A 124 -5.51 -2.70 -1.78
N ASP A 125 -5.85 -2.19 -2.97
CA ASP A 125 -5.97 -0.78 -3.28
C ASP A 125 -7.38 -0.21 -3.12
N VAL A 126 -8.37 -1.00 -2.72
CA VAL A 126 -9.77 -0.52 -2.67
C VAL A 126 -9.97 0.58 -1.62
N GLY A 127 -9.04 0.71 -0.67
CA GLY A 127 -9.01 1.87 0.23
C GLY A 127 -8.84 3.21 -0.49
N LYS A 128 -8.36 3.21 -1.74
CA LYS A 128 -8.25 4.42 -2.58
C LYS A 128 -9.58 5.04 -2.96
N THR A 129 -10.70 4.34 -2.73
CA THR A 129 -12.06 4.90 -2.86
C THR A 129 -12.28 6.18 -2.03
N MET A 130 -11.50 6.39 -0.96
CA MET A 130 -11.48 7.67 -0.22
C MET A 130 -11.22 8.89 -1.13
N ALA A 131 -10.41 8.75 -2.18
CA ALA A 131 -10.15 9.84 -3.12
C ALA A 131 -11.40 10.26 -3.91
N LEU A 132 -12.36 9.36 -4.09
CA LEU A 132 -13.66 9.63 -4.71
C LEU A 132 -14.65 10.28 -3.73
N TRP A 133 -14.28 10.38 -2.45
CA TRP A 133 -15.09 10.95 -1.36
C TRP A 133 -14.44 12.22 -0.79
N ASP A 134 -13.82 13.00 -1.69
CA ASP A 134 -13.22 14.29 -1.41
C ASP A 134 -12.03 14.27 -0.42
N VAL A 135 -11.41 13.10 -0.19
CA VAL A 135 -10.12 13.03 0.52
C VAL A 135 -9.00 13.31 -0.49
N PRO A 136 -8.10 14.27 -0.24
CA PRO A 136 -7.02 14.57 -1.17
C PRO A 136 -6.08 13.36 -1.33
N GLN A 137 -5.54 13.14 -2.53
CA GLN A 137 -4.74 11.95 -2.85
C GLN A 137 -3.54 11.75 -1.91
N TRP A 138 -2.87 12.82 -1.46
CA TRP A 138 -1.75 12.73 -0.49
C TRP A 138 -2.16 12.12 0.87
N ALA A 139 -3.45 12.08 1.19
CA ALA A 139 -4.02 11.44 2.38
C ALA A 139 -4.70 10.09 2.07
N VAL A 140 -4.44 9.53 0.88
CA VAL A 140 -5.05 8.29 0.39
C VAL A 140 -4.00 7.36 -0.19
N VAL A 141 -3.19 7.81 -1.14
CA VAL A 141 -2.22 7.01 -1.91
C VAL A 141 -0.78 7.24 -1.44
N GLY A 142 0.16 6.50 -2.02
CA GLY A 142 1.59 6.68 -1.83
C GLY A 142 2.22 5.83 -0.72
N ASP A 143 3.54 5.75 -0.75
CA ASP A 143 4.35 5.06 0.25
C ASP A 143 4.06 5.59 1.66
N THR A 144 3.86 4.68 2.59
CA THR A 144 3.56 5.02 3.99
C THR A 144 4.81 5.08 4.85
N PHE A 145 4.72 5.81 5.96
CA PHE A 145 5.77 5.93 6.96
C PHE A 145 5.18 6.12 8.36
N PRO A 146 5.89 5.72 9.43
CA PRO A 146 5.49 6.02 10.80
C PRO A 146 5.47 7.53 11.07
N VAL A 147 4.37 8.05 11.62
CA VAL A 147 4.33 9.39 12.22
C VAL A 147 4.72 9.30 13.69
N GLY A 148 5.19 10.40 14.29
CA GLY A 148 5.48 10.43 15.73
C GLY A 148 6.82 9.80 16.15
N CYS A 149 7.67 9.42 15.20
CA CYS A 149 9.10 9.13 15.39
C CYS A 149 9.91 9.76 14.25
N GLN A 150 11.24 9.73 14.36
CA GLN A 150 12.13 10.29 13.36
C GLN A 150 11.90 9.64 11.98
N TYR A 151 11.68 10.47 10.96
CA TYR A 151 11.57 10.02 9.57
C TYR A 151 12.93 9.52 9.06
N GLN A 152 13.00 8.25 8.64
CA GLN A 152 14.23 7.60 8.14
C GLN A 152 14.52 7.89 6.66
N ASN A 153 15.72 7.50 6.22
CA ASN A 153 16.33 7.96 4.97
C ASN A 153 15.74 7.32 3.71
N SER A 154 15.16 6.12 3.80
CA SER A 154 14.58 5.44 2.64
C SER A 154 13.18 5.90 2.27
N ILE A 155 12.58 6.85 3.01
CA ILE A 155 11.34 7.49 2.57
C ILE A 155 11.60 8.23 1.27
N VAL A 156 10.72 8.04 0.28
CA VAL A 156 10.79 8.72 -1.01
C VAL A 156 10.86 10.24 -0.79
N PHE A 157 11.78 10.93 -1.49
CA PHE A 157 12.00 12.38 -1.35
C PHE A 157 12.33 12.88 0.08
N ARG A 158 12.82 12.02 0.99
CA ARG A 158 13.10 12.37 2.39
C ARG A 158 13.86 13.68 2.57
N ASP A 159 14.84 13.96 1.73
CA ASP A 159 15.77 15.08 1.87
C ASP A 159 15.14 16.46 1.60
N ASN A 160 14.04 16.54 0.85
CA ASN A 160 13.53 17.82 0.33
C ASN A 160 12.01 18.04 0.49
N SER A 161 11.30 17.12 1.16
CA SER A 161 9.83 17.15 1.28
C SER A 161 9.29 17.30 2.71
N PHE A 162 10.10 17.06 3.75
CA PHE A 162 9.68 17.13 5.16
C PHE A 162 9.94 18.49 5.86
N MET A 163 10.60 19.45 5.19
CA MET A 163 11.07 20.70 5.82
C MET A 163 9.96 21.54 6.47
N ASP A 164 8.74 21.42 5.93
CA ASP A 164 7.55 22.17 6.35
C ASP A 164 6.64 21.35 7.28
N ASN A 165 6.96 20.08 7.56
CA ASN A 165 6.23 19.27 8.53
C ASN A 165 6.51 19.79 9.96
N PRO A 166 5.48 20.12 10.75
CA PRO A 166 5.68 20.59 12.13
C PRO A 166 6.27 19.51 13.06
N ASP A 167 6.00 18.23 12.80
CA ASP A 167 6.46 17.12 13.64
C ASP A 167 7.97 16.85 13.49
N GLU A 168 8.57 17.17 12.33
CA GLU A 168 10.04 17.05 12.10
C GLU A 168 10.85 17.92 13.08
N LYS A 169 10.27 19.05 13.52
CA LYS A 169 10.90 19.99 14.46
C LYS A 169 10.45 19.76 15.91
N ASN A 170 9.53 18.83 16.14
CA ASN A 170 8.98 18.55 17.47
C ASN A 170 9.87 17.56 18.22
N SER A 171 10.46 17.98 19.35
CA SER A 171 11.36 17.15 20.15
C SER A 171 10.73 15.87 20.70
N ARG A 172 9.40 15.78 20.73
CA ARG A 172 8.67 14.56 21.11
C ARG A 172 8.66 13.52 19.99
N TYR A 173 8.73 13.95 18.73
CA TYR A 173 8.53 13.09 17.56
C TYR A 173 9.80 12.89 16.75
N ASN A 174 10.77 13.81 16.80
CA ASN A 174 11.97 13.74 15.96
C ASN A 174 13.15 12.95 16.57
N THR A 175 12.88 12.05 17.51
CA THR A 175 13.87 11.09 18.03
C THR A 175 13.63 9.71 17.42
N GLU A 176 14.64 8.82 17.48
CA GLU A 176 14.57 7.47 16.88
C GLU A 176 13.25 6.76 17.20
N PHE A 177 12.85 6.75 18.46
CA PHE A 177 11.60 6.11 18.89
C PHE A 177 10.41 7.07 18.99
N GLY A 178 10.65 8.38 19.18
CA GLY A 178 9.61 9.37 19.37
C GLY A 178 8.62 8.98 20.48
N ILE A 179 7.37 8.70 20.11
CA ILE A 179 6.31 8.26 21.05
C ILE A 179 6.23 6.74 21.26
N TYR A 180 7.07 5.96 20.57
CA TYR A 180 7.00 4.50 20.58
C TYR A 180 7.97 3.87 21.56
N GLU A 181 7.64 2.67 22.01
CA GLU A 181 8.58 1.81 22.72
C GLU A 181 9.42 0.99 21.73
N PRO A 182 10.66 0.62 22.09
CA PRO A 182 11.47 -0.28 21.26
C PRO A 182 10.76 -1.60 20.98
N ASN A 183 10.78 -2.03 19.71
CA ASN A 183 10.16 -3.26 19.22
C ASN A 183 8.68 -3.41 19.62
N CYS A 184 7.95 -2.29 19.69
CA CYS A 184 6.55 -2.28 20.14
C CYS A 184 5.61 -3.12 19.25
N GLY A 185 5.99 -3.32 17.98
CA GLY A 185 5.19 -3.98 16.96
C GLY A 185 4.53 -2.97 16.03
N LEU A 186 4.58 -3.21 14.72
CA LEU A 186 3.96 -2.32 13.73
C LEU A 186 2.43 -2.18 13.93
N ASP A 187 1.80 -3.15 14.60
CA ASP A 187 0.39 -3.05 14.96
C ASP A 187 0.04 -1.89 15.91
N LYS A 188 1.05 -1.39 16.65
CA LYS A 188 0.94 -0.26 17.59
C LYS A 188 1.53 1.04 17.06
N VAL A 189 2.09 1.02 15.86
CA VAL A 189 2.66 2.21 15.22
C VAL A 189 1.56 2.97 14.49
N HIS A 190 1.55 4.29 14.64
CA HIS A 190 0.70 5.15 13.82
C HIS A 190 1.41 5.37 12.49
N MET A 191 0.89 4.74 11.43
CA MET A 191 1.32 4.98 10.06
C MET A 191 0.67 6.25 9.52
N SER A 192 1.34 6.93 8.60
CA SER A 192 0.73 7.97 7.74
C SER A 192 -0.59 7.43 7.17
N TRP A 193 -1.65 8.24 7.27
CA TRP A 193 -3.00 7.79 6.92
C TRP A 193 -3.14 7.60 5.42
N GLY A 194 -3.76 6.49 5.00
CA GLY A 194 -3.98 6.17 3.59
C GLY A 194 -4.81 4.88 3.41
N HIS A 195 -4.82 4.39 2.18
CA HIS A 195 -5.61 3.24 1.74
C HIS A 195 -5.28 1.95 2.50
N ASP A 196 -4.03 1.70 2.87
CA ASP A 196 -3.60 0.54 3.67
C ASP A 196 -4.38 0.40 4.98
N GLU A 197 -4.24 1.39 5.87
CA GLU A 197 -4.86 1.37 7.20
C GLU A 197 -6.38 1.43 7.07
N TYR A 198 -6.90 2.25 6.16
CA TYR A 198 -8.33 2.37 5.94
C TYR A 198 -8.96 1.02 5.51
N LEU A 199 -8.41 0.38 4.48
CA LEU A 199 -8.95 -0.91 4.02
C LEU A 199 -8.78 -1.99 5.09
N TYR A 200 -7.65 -2.04 5.78
CA TYR A 200 -7.47 -2.93 6.92
C TYR A 200 -8.61 -2.76 7.95
N ARG A 201 -8.98 -1.52 8.29
CA ARG A 201 -10.07 -1.22 9.23
C ARG A 201 -11.42 -1.65 8.66
N VAL A 202 -11.71 -1.41 7.39
CA VAL A 202 -12.93 -1.86 6.71
C VAL A 202 -13.08 -3.39 6.77
N LEU A 203 -12.03 -4.13 6.44
CA LEU A 203 -12.04 -5.60 6.48
C LEU A 203 -12.31 -6.13 7.89
N ARG A 204 -11.69 -5.50 8.90
CA ARG A 204 -11.91 -5.85 10.32
C ARG A 204 -13.32 -5.50 10.78
N PHE A 205 -13.83 -4.33 10.42
CA PHE A 205 -15.17 -3.86 10.82
C PHE A 205 -16.27 -4.76 10.25
N ASN A 206 -16.10 -5.22 9.01
CA ASN A 206 -17.06 -6.08 8.34
C ASN A 206 -16.87 -7.58 8.62
N ASN A 207 -15.90 -7.95 9.48
CA ASN A 207 -15.56 -9.34 9.81
C ASN A 207 -15.28 -10.20 8.56
N CYS A 208 -14.58 -9.63 7.58
CA CYS A 208 -14.09 -10.37 6.41
C CYS A 208 -13.17 -11.51 6.87
N SER A 209 -13.31 -12.69 6.26
CA SER A 209 -12.62 -13.93 6.68
C SER A 209 -11.26 -14.13 6.01
N ILE A 210 -10.57 -13.03 5.68
CA ILE A 210 -9.22 -13.03 5.12
C ILE A 210 -8.22 -13.46 6.21
N PRO A 211 -7.25 -14.34 5.91
CA PRO A 211 -6.24 -14.76 6.88
C PRO A 211 -5.36 -13.60 7.40
N GLU A 212 -4.62 -13.84 8.48
CA GLU A 212 -3.77 -12.82 9.13
C GLU A 212 -2.75 -12.26 8.14
N GLU A 213 -2.10 -13.13 7.37
CA GLU A 213 -1.12 -12.79 6.34
C GLU A 213 -1.73 -11.84 5.32
N GLY A 214 -2.93 -12.13 4.80
CA GLY A 214 -3.62 -11.29 3.82
C GLY A 214 -3.97 -9.92 4.37
N SER A 215 -4.53 -9.86 5.58
CA SER A 215 -4.88 -8.58 6.22
C SER A 215 -3.64 -7.75 6.57
N TYR A 216 -2.54 -8.41 6.93
CA TYR A 216 -1.28 -7.76 7.26
C TYR A 216 -0.57 -7.23 6.02
N MET A 217 -0.59 -7.98 4.91
CA MET A 217 -0.11 -7.49 3.61
C MET A 217 -0.85 -6.22 3.21
N ILE A 218 -2.18 -6.22 3.22
CA ILE A 218 -2.99 -5.02 2.90
C ILE A 218 -2.61 -3.83 3.78
N ARG A 219 -2.37 -4.05 5.07
CA ARG A 219 -2.08 -2.97 6.02
C ARG A 219 -0.70 -2.32 5.85
N PHE A 220 0.25 -3.00 5.22
CA PHE A 220 1.65 -2.57 5.18
C PHE A 220 2.30 -2.71 3.79
N HIS A 221 1.51 -2.88 2.73
CA HIS A 221 2.04 -3.04 1.37
C HIS A 221 2.61 -1.75 0.80
N SER A 222 2.17 -0.60 1.32
CA SER A 222 2.76 0.70 0.97
C SER A 222 3.95 1.06 1.86
N PHE A 223 4.34 0.24 2.84
CA PHE A 223 5.41 0.58 3.79
C PHE A 223 6.81 0.25 3.24
N TYR A 224 7.13 0.82 2.08
CA TYR A 224 8.37 0.59 1.34
C TYR A 224 9.66 0.82 2.14
N PRO A 225 9.76 1.85 3.01
CA PRO A 225 10.92 1.99 3.88
C PRO A 225 11.23 0.73 4.69
N TRP A 226 10.21 0.02 5.15
CA TRP A 226 10.37 -1.21 5.91
C TRP A 226 10.61 -2.42 5.02
N HIS A 227 9.67 -2.75 4.13
CA HIS A 227 9.71 -4.06 3.47
C HIS A 227 10.73 -4.16 2.33
N SER A 228 11.14 -3.03 1.75
CA SER A 228 12.12 -2.99 0.65
C SER A 228 13.50 -2.49 1.08
N HIS A 229 13.58 -1.56 2.04
CA HIS A 229 14.83 -0.89 2.39
C HIS A 229 15.39 -1.28 3.77
N GLY A 230 14.59 -1.92 4.63
CA GLY A 230 15.03 -2.37 5.95
C GLY A 230 15.13 -1.26 7.01
N ASP A 231 14.53 -0.10 6.75
CA ASP A 231 14.33 0.94 7.76
C ASP A 231 13.24 0.53 8.76
N TYR A 232 13.15 1.25 9.88
CA TYR A 232 12.15 1.05 10.95
C TYR A 232 12.16 -0.31 11.67
N MET A 233 13.23 -1.09 11.51
CA MET A 233 13.40 -2.38 12.21
C MET A 233 13.42 -2.25 13.74
N HIS A 234 13.74 -1.08 14.29
CA HIS A 234 13.69 -0.81 15.72
C HIS A 234 12.25 -0.74 16.29
N LEU A 235 11.22 -0.58 15.44
CA LEU A 235 9.81 -0.64 15.83
C LEU A 235 9.22 -2.07 15.69
N CYS A 236 9.85 -2.90 14.86
CA CYS A 236 9.35 -4.23 14.51
C CYS A 236 9.52 -5.24 15.66
N ASN A 237 8.54 -6.12 15.84
CA ASN A 237 8.58 -7.28 16.74
C ASN A 237 8.69 -8.61 15.96
N GLU A 238 8.69 -9.74 16.68
CA GLU A 238 8.80 -11.08 16.07
C GLU A 238 7.71 -11.39 15.03
N LYS A 239 6.47 -10.89 15.25
CA LYS A 239 5.36 -11.08 14.31
C LYS A 239 5.64 -10.34 13.01
N ASP A 240 6.13 -9.11 13.10
CA ASP A 240 6.42 -8.29 11.92
C ASP A 240 7.53 -8.96 11.07
N LEU A 241 8.57 -9.47 11.73
CA LEU A 241 9.65 -10.23 11.06
C LEU A 241 9.15 -11.52 10.40
N ARG A 242 8.20 -12.22 11.03
CA ARG A 242 7.59 -13.43 10.48
C ARG A 242 6.72 -13.12 9.25
N LEU A 243 6.05 -11.97 9.23
CA LEU A 243 5.13 -11.58 8.16
C LEU A 243 5.80 -10.79 7.03
N LEU A 244 7.01 -10.26 7.25
CA LEU A 244 7.79 -9.56 6.23
C LEU A 244 7.92 -10.34 4.89
N PRO A 245 8.23 -11.65 4.87
CA PRO A 245 8.30 -12.40 3.60
C PRO A 245 6.98 -12.43 2.82
N TRP A 246 5.83 -12.39 3.49
CA TRP A 246 4.52 -12.31 2.82
C TRP A 246 4.34 -10.95 2.14
N VAL A 247 4.65 -9.86 2.84
CA VAL A 247 4.59 -8.50 2.28
C VAL A 247 5.53 -8.36 1.08
N GLN A 248 6.76 -8.87 1.20
CA GLN A 248 7.73 -8.87 0.10
C GLN A 248 7.30 -9.73 -1.10
N GLU A 249 6.62 -10.86 -0.85
CA GLU A 249 6.06 -11.69 -1.91
C GLU A 249 4.93 -10.97 -2.63
N PHE A 250 3.99 -10.37 -1.89
CA PHE A 250 2.91 -9.56 -2.45
C PHE A 250 3.43 -8.39 -3.30
N ASN A 251 4.41 -7.64 -2.77
CA ASN A 251 4.97 -6.45 -3.42
C ASN A 251 5.54 -6.74 -4.82
N LYS A 252 5.98 -7.97 -5.10
CA LYS A 252 6.41 -8.38 -6.45
C LYS A 252 5.30 -8.25 -7.46
N PHE A 253 4.09 -8.65 -7.07
CA PHE A 253 2.95 -8.66 -7.96
C PHE A 253 2.36 -7.26 -8.09
N ASP A 254 2.18 -6.58 -6.97
CA ASP A 254 1.74 -5.18 -6.97
C ASP A 254 2.66 -4.32 -7.88
N LEU A 255 3.98 -4.42 -7.71
CA LEU A 255 4.87 -3.59 -8.51
C LEU A 255 5.01 -4.05 -9.98
N TYR A 256 5.33 -5.32 -10.22
CA TYR A 256 5.81 -5.76 -11.54
C TYR A 256 4.73 -6.30 -12.48
N THR A 257 3.46 -6.32 -12.05
CA THR A 257 2.33 -6.66 -12.95
C THR A 257 1.77 -5.45 -13.68
N LYS A 258 2.15 -4.22 -13.26
CA LYS A 258 1.78 -2.97 -13.91
C LYS A 258 2.21 -2.96 -15.37
N THR A 259 1.25 -2.99 -16.28
CA THR A 259 1.48 -3.00 -17.74
C THR A 259 0.38 -2.24 -18.46
N THR A 260 0.68 -1.73 -19.65
CA THR A 260 -0.29 -1.06 -20.54
C THR A 260 -1.26 -2.06 -21.18
N GLU A 261 -0.96 -3.35 -21.16
CA GLU A 261 -1.88 -4.40 -21.60
C GLU A 261 -2.97 -4.66 -20.53
N LEU A 262 -4.16 -4.14 -20.78
CA LEU A 262 -5.27 -4.22 -19.82
C LEU A 262 -5.98 -5.59 -19.88
N PRO A 263 -6.33 -6.19 -18.73
CA PRO A 263 -7.04 -7.46 -18.69
C PRO A 263 -8.50 -7.34 -19.18
N ASP A 264 -9.05 -8.45 -19.66
CA ASP A 264 -10.49 -8.58 -19.97
C ASP A 264 -11.28 -8.75 -18.67
N VAL A 265 -11.58 -7.62 -18.03
CA VAL A 265 -12.23 -7.56 -16.72
C VAL A 265 -13.56 -8.32 -16.68
N ASP A 266 -14.36 -8.27 -17.74
CA ASP A 266 -15.67 -8.94 -17.77
C ASP A 266 -15.55 -10.47 -17.75
N LYS A 267 -14.49 -11.03 -18.31
CA LYS A 267 -14.19 -12.47 -18.18
C LYS A 267 -13.67 -12.86 -16.79
N LEU A 268 -13.00 -11.94 -16.10
CA LEU A 268 -12.39 -12.18 -14.79
C LEU A 268 -13.39 -12.02 -13.63
N LYS A 269 -14.35 -11.09 -13.76
CA LYS A 269 -15.36 -10.77 -12.75
C LYS A 269 -16.03 -12.00 -12.11
N PRO A 270 -16.52 -13.02 -12.86
CA PRO A 270 -17.19 -14.17 -12.24
C PRO A 270 -16.29 -14.94 -11.26
N TYR A 271 -15.01 -15.11 -11.60
CA TYR A 271 -14.05 -15.79 -10.72
C TYR A 271 -13.84 -14.98 -9.44
N TYR A 272 -13.52 -13.69 -9.57
CA TYR A 272 -13.23 -12.84 -8.43
C TYR A 272 -14.45 -12.56 -7.56
N GLN A 273 -15.65 -12.46 -8.14
CA GLN A 273 -16.90 -12.37 -7.39
C GLN A 273 -17.08 -13.60 -6.50
N SER A 274 -16.74 -14.81 -6.96
CA SER A 274 -16.82 -16.01 -6.12
C SER A 274 -15.88 -15.97 -4.91
N LEU A 275 -14.72 -15.30 -5.04
CA LEU A 275 -13.81 -15.09 -3.91
C LEU A 275 -14.34 -14.02 -2.95
N ILE A 276 -14.92 -12.93 -3.48
CA ILE A 276 -15.62 -11.91 -2.68
C ILE A 276 -16.75 -12.56 -1.88
N ASP A 277 -17.59 -13.38 -2.51
CA ASP A 277 -18.69 -14.08 -1.84
C ASP A 277 -18.20 -15.06 -0.75
N LYS A 278 -16.98 -15.60 -0.90
CA LYS A 278 -16.35 -16.48 0.10
C LYS A 278 -15.77 -15.71 1.29
N TYR A 279 -15.09 -14.58 1.05
CA TYR A 279 -14.26 -13.92 2.05
C TYR A 279 -14.82 -12.59 2.57
N CYS A 280 -15.54 -11.85 1.73
CA CYS A 280 -16.07 -10.52 2.00
C CYS A 280 -17.51 -10.37 1.45
N PRO A 281 -18.46 -11.26 1.82
CA PRO A 281 -19.75 -11.34 1.16
C PRO A 281 -20.67 -10.14 1.41
N GLY A 282 -21.51 -9.86 0.41
CA GLY A 282 -22.63 -8.94 0.54
C GLY A 282 -22.24 -7.45 0.52
N ILE A 283 -23.10 -6.62 1.09
CA ILE A 283 -22.90 -5.18 1.18
C ILE A 283 -22.06 -4.88 2.43
N LEU A 284 -20.89 -4.30 2.19
CA LEU A 284 -19.96 -3.90 3.24
C LEU A 284 -20.23 -2.44 3.65
N LYS A 285 -19.80 -2.12 4.87
CA LYS A 285 -19.77 -0.77 5.41
C LYS A 285 -18.38 -0.18 5.20
N TRP A 286 -18.33 1.01 4.63
CA TRP A 286 -17.14 1.74 4.24
C TRP A 286 -17.08 3.04 5.03
#